data_AF-A0A1D6L1K4-F1
#
_entry.id   AF-A0A1D6L1K4-F1
#
_cell.length_a   1.000
_cell.length_b   1.000
_cell.length_c   1.000
_cell.angle_alpha   90.00
_cell.angle_beta   90.00
_cell.angle_gamma   90.00
#
_symmetry.space_group_name_H-M   'P 1'
#
loop_
_entity.id
_entity.type
_entity.pdbx_description
1 polymer ?
#
loop_
_entity_poly.entity_id
_entity_poly.type
_entity_poly.pdbx_seq_one_letter_code
_entity_poly.pdbx_strand_id
1 'polypeptide(L)'
;MQRRRGHTWAGVGKTAQAASAHAALFCFTLLLALRVDGRTTYSWWIIFIPLWLFHGIVARGRFSMPAPSLPHGRHWAPCHSIVAAPLLIAFELLLCIYLESIRVRNHPSFDLKIVFLPLLAFEAIILIDNFRMCRALMPGDEESMSDEAIWETLPVSLILVDLIAVSTISPLV
;
A
#
# COMPACT_ATOMS: atom_id res chain seq x y z
N MET A 1 -1.49 9.12 -41.30
CA MET A 1 -0.64 9.86 -40.32
C MET A 1 -1.30 10.13 -38.95
N GLN A 2 -2.63 10.21 -38.81
CA GLN A 2 -3.30 10.49 -37.52
C GLN A 2 -3.14 9.39 -36.44
N ARG A 3 -3.07 8.11 -36.83
CA ARG A 3 -2.96 6.97 -35.88
C ARG A 3 -1.66 6.96 -35.05
N ARG A 4 -0.55 7.49 -35.58
CA ARG A 4 0.72 7.62 -34.85
C ARG A 4 0.69 8.71 -33.78
N ARG A 5 -0.08 9.80 -33.99
CA ARG A 5 -0.22 10.89 -33.00
C ARG A 5 -0.98 10.44 -31.75
N GLY A 6 -2.00 9.59 -31.88
CA GLY A 6 -2.79 9.09 -30.74
C GLY A 6 -1.96 8.28 -29.72
N HIS A 7 -1.01 7.47 -30.20
CA HIS A 7 -0.11 6.70 -29.33
C HIS A 7 0.89 7.59 -28.57
N THR A 8 1.40 8.65 -29.19
CA THR A 8 2.34 9.58 -28.52
C THR A 8 1.68 10.38 -27.41
N TRP A 9 0.43 10.84 -27.58
CA TRP A 9 -0.27 11.60 -26.53
C TRP A 9 -0.65 10.75 -25.32
N ALA A 10 -1.06 9.50 -25.54
CA ALA A 10 -1.33 8.56 -24.45
C ALA A 10 -0.06 8.21 -23.64
N GLY A 11 1.09 8.11 -24.31
CA GLY A 11 2.40 7.92 -23.65
C GLY A 11 2.85 9.14 -22.84
N VAL A 12 2.65 10.34 -23.37
CA VAL A 12 2.92 11.60 -22.66
C VAL A 12 2.02 11.75 -21.43
N GLY A 13 0.74 11.37 -21.52
CA GLY A 13 -0.18 11.38 -20.37
C GLY A 13 0.27 10.44 -19.24
N LYS A 14 0.71 9.22 -19.58
CA LYS A 14 1.20 8.23 -18.58
C LYS A 14 2.50 8.66 -17.90
N THR A 15 3.42 9.24 -18.66
CA THR A 15 4.69 9.75 -18.11
C THR A 15 4.47 10.98 -17.24
N ALA A 16 3.60 11.91 -17.66
CA ALA A 16 3.20 13.05 -16.84
C ALA A 16 2.49 12.63 -15.54
N GLN A 17 1.63 11.61 -15.60
CA GLN A 17 0.98 11.04 -14.42
C GLN A 17 1.97 10.39 -13.46
N ALA A 18 2.94 9.62 -13.97
CA ALA A 18 3.98 9.06 -13.13
C ALA A 18 4.81 10.17 -12.47
N ALA A 19 5.23 11.18 -13.24
CA ALA A 19 5.97 12.33 -12.72
C ALA A 19 5.20 13.08 -11.63
N SER A 20 3.89 13.32 -11.83
CA SER A 20 3.06 14.00 -10.82
C SER A 20 2.87 13.17 -9.56
N ALA A 21 2.75 11.84 -9.67
CA ALA A 21 2.72 10.94 -8.53
C ALA A 21 4.02 11.01 -7.71
N HIS A 22 5.19 10.96 -8.37
CA HIS A 22 6.48 11.07 -7.68
C HIS A 22 6.69 12.46 -7.08
N ALA A 23 6.28 13.52 -7.76
CA ALA A 23 6.34 14.88 -7.21
C ALA A 23 5.47 15.03 -5.96
N ALA A 24 4.28 14.41 -5.93
CA ALA A 24 3.40 14.41 -4.77
C ALA A 24 4.03 13.68 -3.57
N LEU A 25 4.66 12.51 -3.79
CA LEU A 25 5.42 11.80 -2.75
C LEU A 25 6.60 12.61 -2.24
N PHE A 26 7.39 13.19 -3.15
CA PHE A 26 8.53 14.04 -2.77
C PHE A 26 8.07 15.24 -1.93
N CYS A 27 6.97 15.89 -2.32
CA CYS A 27 6.37 16.99 -1.57
C CYS A 27 5.92 16.55 -0.17
N PHE A 28 5.25 15.39 -0.06
CA PHE A 28 4.88 14.81 1.23
C PHE A 28 6.11 14.60 2.13
N THR A 29 7.15 13.93 1.61
CA THR A 29 8.39 13.66 2.37
C THR A 29 9.07 14.94 2.82
N LEU A 30 9.15 15.96 1.96
CA LEU A 30 9.75 17.24 2.29
C LEU A 30 8.95 17.96 3.41
N LEU A 31 7.63 18.05 3.28
CA LEU A 31 6.78 18.68 4.30
C LEU A 31 6.83 17.92 5.63
N LEU A 32 6.85 16.59 5.58
CA LEU A 32 6.98 15.74 6.75
C LEU A 32 8.33 15.97 7.44
N ALA A 33 9.44 15.97 6.71
CA ALA A 33 10.77 16.24 7.26
C ALA A 33 10.84 17.63 7.91
N LEU A 34 10.37 18.66 7.21
CA LEU A 34 10.31 20.02 7.75
C LEU A 34 9.44 20.13 9.01
N ARG A 35 8.38 19.33 9.11
CA ARG A 35 7.53 19.29 10.30
C ARG A 35 8.22 18.58 11.47
N VAL A 36 8.82 17.42 11.22
CA VAL A 36 9.53 16.63 12.23
C VAL A 36 10.73 17.39 12.80
N ASP A 37 11.44 18.14 11.95
CA ASP A 37 12.55 19.02 12.36
C ASP A 37 12.09 20.31 13.08
N GLY A 38 10.79 20.46 13.34
CA GLY A 38 10.22 21.64 14.01
C GLY A 38 10.31 22.94 13.20
N ARG A 39 10.63 22.88 11.90
CA ARG A 39 10.80 24.06 11.03
C ARG A 39 9.48 24.66 10.55
N THR A 40 8.38 23.92 10.65
CA THR A 40 7.05 24.38 10.23
C THR A 40 5.99 24.13 11.30
N THR A 41 4.98 25.00 11.38
CA THR A 41 3.81 24.87 12.27
C THR A 41 2.56 24.34 11.56
N TYR A 42 2.73 23.82 10.34
CA TYR A 42 1.63 23.40 9.49
C TYR A 42 0.76 22.31 10.11
N SER A 43 -0.50 22.33 9.69
CA SER A 43 -1.49 21.31 10.03
C SER A 43 -1.07 19.95 9.50
N TRP A 44 -1.33 18.89 10.27
CA TRP A 44 -1.12 17.54 9.77
C TRP A 44 -2.00 17.29 8.54
N TRP A 45 -3.17 17.91 8.46
CA TRP A 45 -3.98 17.92 7.25
C TRP A 45 -3.22 18.44 6.02
N ILE A 46 -2.48 19.55 6.16
CA ILE A 46 -1.71 20.13 5.04
C ILE A 46 -0.55 19.21 4.64
N ILE A 47 0.10 18.60 5.63
CA ILE A 47 1.23 17.69 5.40
C ILE A 47 0.76 16.45 4.65
N PHE A 48 -0.43 15.91 4.95
CA PHE A 48 -0.98 14.71 4.31
C PHE A 48 -1.64 14.96 2.94
N ILE A 49 -1.98 16.22 2.57
CA ILE A 49 -2.59 16.53 1.27
C ILE A 49 -1.81 15.95 0.07
N PRO A 50 -0.48 16.11 -0.04
CA PRO A 50 0.26 15.54 -1.16
C PRO A 50 0.21 14.01 -1.21
N LEU A 51 0.10 13.34 -0.06
CA LEU A 51 -0.06 11.88 0.03
C LEU A 51 -1.44 11.44 -0.49
N TRP A 52 -2.52 12.15 -0.12
CA TRP A 52 -3.85 11.87 -0.66
C TRP A 52 -3.96 12.20 -2.15
N LEU A 53 -3.27 13.24 -2.63
CA LEU A 53 -3.15 13.54 -4.05
C LEU A 53 -2.44 12.41 -4.79
N PHE A 54 -1.37 11.85 -4.23
CA PHE A 54 -0.70 10.67 -4.78
C PHE A 54 -1.67 9.51 -4.95
N HIS A 55 -2.46 9.16 -3.93
CA HIS A 55 -3.47 8.11 -4.04
C HIS A 55 -4.49 8.41 -5.14
N GLY A 56 -4.97 9.65 -5.24
CA GLY A 56 -5.89 10.08 -6.30
C GLY A 56 -5.29 9.95 -7.70
N ILE A 57 -4.02 10.30 -7.88
CA ILE A 57 -3.28 10.19 -9.15
C ILE A 57 -3.08 8.71 -9.51
N VAL A 58 -2.68 7.87 -8.57
CA VAL A 58 -2.42 6.44 -8.81
C VAL A 58 -3.70 5.66 -9.03
N ALA A 59 -4.77 5.93 -8.28
CA ALA A 59 -6.07 5.31 -8.45
C ALA A 59 -6.60 5.51 -9.88
N ARG A 60 -6.52 6.74 -10.42
CA ARG A 60 -6.89 7.03 -11.81
C ARG A 60 -6.07 6.24 -12.85
N GLY A 61 -4.83 5.88 -12.54
CA GLY A 61 -3.98 5.08 -13.43
C GLY A 61 -4.29 3.59 -13.40
N ARG A 62 -4.67 3.05 -12.24
CA ARG A 62 -4.95 1.61 -12.06
C ARG A 62 -6.32 1.20 -12.57
N PHE A 63 -7.33 2.07 -12.54
CA PHE A 63 -8.65 1.79 -13.14
C PHE A 63 -8.63 1.66 -14.68
N SER A 64 -7.50 1.95 -15.33
CA SER A 64 -7.31 1.76 -16.79
C SER A 64 -6.46 0.53 -17.16
N MET A 65 -5.97 -0.23 -16.19
CA MET A 65 -5.17 -1.44 -16.46
C MET A 65 -6.03 -2.69 -16.19
N PRO A 66 -6.35 -3.48 -17.23
CA PRO A 66 -6.92 -4.80 -17.00
C PRO A 66 -5.92 -5.62 -16.18
N ALA A 67 -6.42 -6.36 -15.20
CA ALA A 67 -5.60 -7.24 -14.36
C ALA A 67 -4.71 -8.13 -15.25
N PRO A 68 -3.42 -8.33 -14.89
CA PRO A 68 -2.55 -9.24 -15.62
C PRO A 68 -3.22 -10.61 -15.74
N SER A 69 -3.47 -11.06 -16.97
CA SER A 69 -3.95 -12.41 -17.21
C SER A 69 -2.83 -13.39 -16.91
N LEU A 70 -2.97 -14.19 -15.85
CA LEU A 70 -2.05 -15.29 -15.57
C LEU A 70 -2.04 -16.28 -16.76
N PRO A 71 -0.92 -17.01 -16.98
CA PRO A 71 -0.93 -18.12 -17.91
C PRO A 71 -1.96 -19.16 -17.43
N HIS A 72 -2.70 -19.78 -18.36
CA HIS A 72 -3.73 -20.82 -18.15
C HIS A 72 -5.18 -20.37 -17.90
N GLY A 73 -5.57 -19.13 -18.19
CA GLY A 73 -6.99 -18.74 -18.25
C GLY A 73 -7.74 -18.76 -16.90
N ARG A 74 -7.02 -18.88 -15.78
CA ARG A 74 -7.59 -18.84 -14.44
C ARG A 74 -7.75 -17.38 -14.01
N HIS A 75 -8.98 -16.86 -14.02
CA HIS A 75 -9.28 -15.51 -13.56
C HIS A 75 -9.11 -15.45 -12.03
N TRP A 76 -8.07 -14.78 -11.55
CA TRP A 76 -8.01 -14.32 -10.17
C TRP A 76 -7.77 -12.82 -10.21
N ALA A 77 -8.79 -12.03 -9.86
CA ALA A 77 -8.56 -10.63 -9.55
C ALA A 77 -7.98 -10.59 -8.13
N PRO A 78 -6.74 -10.08 -7.93
CA PRO A 78 -6.17 -10.02 -6.59
C PRO A 78 -7.03 -9.08 -5.73
N CYS A 79 -7.68 -9.60 -4.69
CA CYS A 79 -8.62 -8.80 -3.92
C CYS A 79 -7.89 -7.73 -3.10
N HIS A 80 -6.62 -7.97 -2.73
CA HIS A 80 -5.75 -6.98 -2.11
C HIS A 80 -5.62 -5.68 -2.93
N SER A 81 -5.69 -5.74 -4.26
CA SER A 81 -5.61 -4.54 -5.11
C SER A 81 -6.83 -3.62 -4.97
N ILE A 82 -8.00 -4.18 -4.64
CA ILE A 82 -9.26 -3.44 -4.45
C ILE A 82 -9.29 -2.78 -3.06
N VAL A 83 -8.84 -3.51 -2.04
CA VAL A 83 -8.90 -3.06 -0.65
C VAL A 83 -7.69 -2.23 -0.21
N ALA A 84 -6.59 -2.24 -0.97
CA ALA A 84 -5.38 -1.48 -0.64
C ALA A 84 -5.63 0.01 -0.46
N ALA A 85 -6.23 0.66 -1.46
CA ALA A 85 -6.47 2.11 -1.42
C ALA A 85 -7.36 2.53 -0.24
N PRO A 86 -8.55 1.93 0.01
CA PRO A 86 -9.38 2.34 1.13
C PRO A 86 -8.74 2.05 2.50
N LEU A 87 -8.01 0.94 2.68
CA LEU A 87 -7.34 0.64 3.95
C LEU A 87 -6.15 1.57 4.22
N LEU A 88 -5.34 1.89 3.21
CA LEU A 88 -4.25 2.85 3.34
C LEU A 88 -4.77 4.26 3.63
N ILE A 89 -5.82 4.71 2.92
CA ILE A 89 -6.44 6.01 3.18
C ILE A 89 -7.05 6.05 4.59
N ALA A 90 -7.69 4.97 5.05
CA ALA A 90 -8.22 4.88 6.41
C ALA A 90 -7.11 5.02 7.47
N PHE A 91 -5.99 4.30 7.29
CA PHE A 91 -4.81 4.45 8.15
C PHE A 91 -4.30 5.89 8.17
N GLU A 92 -4.12 6.50 7.01
CA GLU A 92 -3.61 7.88 6.88
C GLU A 92 -4.54 8.91 7.54
N LEU A 93 -5.86 8.75 7.40
CA LEU A 93 -6.84 9.62 8.06
C LEU A 93 -6.80 9.48 9.57
N LEU A 94 -6.76 8.24 10.08
CA LEU A 94 -6.65 7.99 11.52
C LEU A 94 -5.34 8.56 12.08
N LEU A 95 -4.22 8.38 11.38
CA LEU A 95 -2.92 8.93 11.77
C LEU A 95 -2.93 10.46 11.73
N CYS A 96 -3.50 11.05 10.67
CA CYS A 96 -3.65 12.51 10.56
C CYS A 96 -4.47 13.07 11.72
N ILE A 97 -5.61 12.45 12.06
CA ILE A 97 -6.46 12.86 13.19
C ILE A 97 -5.73 12.69 14.52
N TYR A 98 -5.02 11.58 14.71
CA TYR A 98 -4.22 11.33 15.91
C TYR A 98 -3.17 12.43 16.13
N LEU A 99 -2.34 12.70 15.12
CA LEU A 99 -1.27 13.69 15.17
C LEU A 99 -1.81 15.12 15.33
N GLU A 100 -2.93 15.43 14.66
CA GLU A 100 -3.62 16.71 14.79
C GLU A 100 -4.21 16.90 16.19
N SER A 101 -4.78 15.84 16.78
CA SER A 101 -5.33 15.90 18.13
C SER A 101 -4.26 16.15 19.19
N ILE A 102 -3.10 15.51 19.07
CA ILE A 102 -1.96 15.78 19.96
C ILE A 102 -1.51 17.23 19.81
N ARG A 103 -1.42 17.73 18.57
CA ARG A 103 -1.01 19.10 18.29
C ARG A 103 -1.94 20.15 18.89
N VAL A 104 -3.26 19.97 18.75
CA VAL A 104 -4.25 21.00 19.13
C VAL A 104 -4.72 20.83 20.58
N ARG A 105 -4.93 19.60 21.01
CA ARG A 105 -5.58 19.27 22.29
C ARG A 105 -4.64 18.70 23.35
N ASN A 106 -3.38 18.45 23.02
CA ASN A 106 -2.38 17.80 23.89
C ASN A 106 -2.77 16.39 24.39
N HIS A 107 -3.82 15.78 23.84
CA HIS A 107 -4.22 14.41 24.12
C HIS A 107 -4.67 13.70 22.83
N PRO A 108 -4.34 12.41 22.67
CA PRO A 108 -4.73 11.64 21.50
C PRO A 108 -6.24 11.37 21.49
N SER A 109 -6.87 11.45 20.32
CA SER A 109 -8.30 11.08 20.17
C SER A 109 -8.54 9.59 20.05
N PHE A 110 -7.56 8.88 19.52
CA PHE A 110 -7.59 7.44 19.31
C PHE A 110 -6.31 6.85 19.87
N ASP A 111 -6.40 5.63 20.40
CA ASP A 111 -5.19 4.87 20.70
C ASP A 111 -4.45 4.58 19.39
N LEU A 112 -3.12 4.64 19.43
CA LEU A 112 -2.25 4.30 18.31
C LEU A 112 -2.56 2.87 17.80
N LYS A 113 -2.99 1.95 18.67
CA LYS A 113 -3.47 0.61 18.29
C LYS A 113 -4.61 0.65 17.27
N ILE A 114 -5.59 1.53 17.47
CA ILE A 114 -6.73 1.70 16.55
C ILE A 114 -6.26 2.33 15.24
N VAL A 115 -5.31 3.27 15.32
CA VAL A 115 -4.72 3.92 14.14
C VAL A 115 -4.08 2.88 13.21
N PHE A 116 -3.36 1.88 13.74
CA PHE A 116 -2.70 0.84 12.96
C PHE A 116 -3.61 -0.31 12.49
N LEU A 117 -4.84 -0.41 12.99
CA LEU A 117 -5.76 -1.50 12.66
C LEU A 117 -6.01 -1.67 11.14
N PRO A 118 -6.21 -0.60 10.33
CA PRO A 118 -6.39 -0.76 8.88
C PRO A 118 -5.13 -1.30 8.19
N LEU A 119 -3.94 -0.95 8.69
CA LEU A 119 -2.68 -1.45 8.15
C LEU A 119 -2.52 -2.95 8.44
N LEU A 120 -2.83 -3.37 9.67
CA LEU A 120 -2.83 -4.79 10.06
C LEU A 120 -3.84 -5.59 9.24
N ALA A 121 -5.04 -5.06 9.03
CA ALA A 121 -6.04 -5.70 8.17
C ALA A 121 -5.55 -5.83 6.72
N PHE A 122 -4.86 -4.81 6.21
CA PHE A 122 -4.31 -4.83 4.85
C PHE A 122 -3.22 -5.90 4.70
N GLU A 123 -2.31 -5.98 5.67
CA GLU A 123 -1.25 -7.00 5.75
C GLU A 123 -1.84 -8.42 5.80
N ALA A 124 -2.82 -8.66 6.68
CA ALA A 124 -3.51 -9.95 6.77
C ALA A 124 -4.16 -10.36 5.45
N ILE A 125 -4.75 -9.41 4.70
CA ILE A 125 -5.35 -9.70 3.39
C ILE A 125 -4.29 -10.06 2.35
N ILE A 126 -3.15 -9.37 2.34
CA ILE A 126 -2.02 -9.71 1.45
C ILE A 126 -1.51 -11.11 1.76
N LEU A 127 -1.33 -11.44 3.04
CA LEU A 127 -0.88 -12.76 3.47
C LEU A 127 -1.84 -13.87 3.00
N ILE A 128 -3.15 -13.67 3.19
CA ILE A 128 -4.19 -14.61 2.75
C ILE A 128 -4.16 -14.77 1.22
N ASP A 129 -4.06 -13.67 0.46
CA ASP A 129 -3.99 -13.72 -1.00
C ASP A 129 -2.73 -14.42 -1.50
N ASN A 130 -1.58 -14.16 -0.87
CA ASN A 130 -0.32 -14.82 -1.18
C ASN A 130 -0.37 -16.32 -0.89
N PHE A 131 -0.97 -16.74 0.23
CA PHE A 131 -1.16 -18.15 0.56
C PHE A 131 -2.07 -18.85 -0.47
N ARG A 132 -3.19 -18.23 -0.84
CA ARG A 132 -4.11 -18.75 -1.86
C ARG A 132 -3.45 -18.86 -3.22
N MET A 133 -2.61 -17.88 -3.60
CA MET A 133 -1.86 -17.88 -4.85
C MET A 133 -0.80 -19.00 -4.86
N CYS A 134 -0.01 -19.15 -3.80
CA CYS A 134 0.98 -20.22 -3.68
C CYS A 134 0.33 -21.60 -3.79
N ARG A 135 -0.77 -21.82 -3.06
CA ARG A 135 -1.55 -23.07 -3.13
C ARG A 135 -2.09 -23.35 -4.54
N ALA A 136 -2.48 -22.31 -5.28
CA ALA A 136 -2.98 -22.47 -6.65
C ALA A 136 -1.88 -22.77 -7.68
N LEU A 137 -0.61 -22.45 -7.35
CA LEU A 137 0.57 -22.68 -8.20
C LEU A 137 1.25 -24.03 -7.95
N MET A 138 1.00 -24.69 -6.81
CA MET A 138 1.53 -26.02 -6.57
C MET A 138 0.78 -27.05 -7.44
N PRO A 139 1.47 -27.77 -8.35
CA PRO A 139 0.86 -28.84 -9.12
C PRO A 139 0.53 -30.00 -8.17
N GLY A 140 -0.74 -30.41 -8.15
CA GLY A 140 -1.16 -31.62 -7.45
C GLY A 140 -0.82 -32.85 -8.27
N ASP A 141 0.46 -33.09 -8.53
CA ASP A 141 0.92 -34.38 -9.04
C ASP A 141 1.77 -35.04 -7.96
N GLU A 142 1.38 -36.28 -7.67
CA GLU A 142 1.96 -37.09 -6.63
C GLU A 142 3.43 -37.39 -6.96
N GLU A 143 4.25 -37.60 -5.93
CA GLU A 143 5.64 -38.08 -6.00
C GLU A 143 6.76 -37.01 -5.93
N SER A 144 7.19 -36.76 -4.68
CA SER A 144 8.61 -36.63 -4.28
C SER A 144 9.40 -35.32 -4.52
N MET A 145 8.79 -34.16 -4.31
CA MET A 145 9.55 -33.06 -3.68
C MET A 145 9.03 -32.86 -2.26
N SER A 146 9.90 -33.01 -1.26
CA SER A 146 9.54 -32.91 0.15
C SER A 146 8.76 -31.62 0.42
N ASP A 147 7.47 -31.75 0.71
CA ASP A 147 6.56 -30.66 1.05
C ASP A 147 7.20 -29.69 2.06
N GLU A 148 8.03 -30.18 2.99
CA GLU A 148 8.76 -29.35 3.96
C GLU A 148 9.58 -28.22 3.31
N ALA A 149 10.43 -28.44 2.31
CA ALA A 149 11.37 -27.40 1.86
C ALA A 149 10.72 -26.21 1.10
N ILE A 150 9.57 -26.46 0.46
CA ILE A 150 8.83 -25.46 -0.33
C ILE A 150 7.90 -24.64 0.57
N TRP A 151 7.31 -25.29 1.58
CA TRP A 151 6.56 -24.61 2.65
C TRP A 151 7.46 -23.92 3.67
N GLU A 152 8.77 -24.21 3.73
CA GLU A 152 9.69 -23.58 4.69
C GLU A 152 10.37 -22.29 4.17
N THR A 153 10.29 -21.97 2.88
CA THR A 153 11.02 -20.80 2.31
C THR A 153 10.12 -19.67 1.83
N LEU A 154 8.92 -19.98 1.31
CA LEU A 154 7.96 -18.99 0.82
C LEU A 154 7.12 -18.29 1.89
N PRO A 155 6.60 -18.96 2.93
CA PRO A 155 5.86 -18.27 3.99
C PRO A 155 6.81 -17.64 5.01
N VAL A 156 8.02 -18.17 5.23
CA VAL A 156 8.91 -17.66 6.28
C VAL A 156 9.42 -16.25 5.98
N SER A 157 9.64 -15.86 4.73
CA SER A 157 10.04 -14.48 4.39
C SER A 157 8.91 -13.45 4.54
N LEU A 158 7.67 -13.83 4.24
CA LEU A 158 6.48 -12.99 4.42
C LEU A 158 6.05 -12.92 5.89
N ILE A 159 6.01 -14.07 6.57
CA ILE A 159 5.78 -14.16 8.01
C ILE A 159 6.89 -13.43 8.78
N LEU A 160 8.14 -13.40 8.31
CA LEU A 160 9.20 -12.65 8.97
C LEU A 160 8.97 -11.14 8.87
N VAL A 161 8.49 -10.63 7.73
CA VAL A 161 8.10 -9.21 7.59
C VAL A 161 6.91 -8.90 8.49
N ASP A 162 5.89 -9.76 8.50
CA ASP A 162 4.67 -9.60 9.32
C ASP A 162 4.97 -9.73 10.83
N LEU A 163 5.85 -10.66 11.24
CA LEU A 163 6.29 -10.86 12.61
C LEU A 163 7.19 -9.71 13.08
N ILE A 164 8.02 -9.12 12.20
CA ILE A 164 8.80 -7.92 12.53
C ILE A 164 7.85 -6.73 12.74
N ALA A 165 6.82 -6.57 11.91
CA ALA A 165 5.81 -5.51 12.08
C ALA A 165 5.03 -5.68 13.40
N VAL A 166 4.51 -6.89 13.66
CA VAL A 166 3.79 -7.23 14.89
C VAL A 166 4.68 -7.11 16.13
N SER A 167 5.91 -7.63 16.11
CA SER A 167 6.85 -7.59 17.24
C SER A 167 7.48 -6.22 17.47
N THR A 168 7.43 -5.30 16.51
CA THR A 168 7.83 -3.90 16.73
C THR A 168 6.68 -3.09 17.33
N ILE A 169 5.44 -3.40 16.97
CA ILE A 169 4.24 -2.73 17.51
C ILE A 169 3.91 -3.26 18.93
N SER A 170 4.14 -4.55 19.21
CA SER A 170 3.81 -5.19 20.49
C SER A 170 4.58 -4.67 21.74
N PRO A 171 5.86 -4.26 21.69
CA PRO A 171 6.58 -3.71 22.85
C PRO A 171 6.40 -2.20 23.04
N LEU A 172 5.67 -1.53 22.14
CA LEU A 172 5.26 -0.11 22.25
C LEU A 172 3.83 0.04 22.80
N VAL A 173 3.23 -1.07 23.25
CA VAL A 173 1.89 -1.21 23.85
C VAL A 173 1.98 -1.43 25.36
#